data_AF-M0L719-F1
#
_entry.id   AF-M0L719-F1
#
_cell.length_a   1.000
_cell.length_b   1.000
_cell.length_c   1.000
_cell.angle_alpha   90.00
_cell.angle_beta   90.00
_cell.angle_gamma   90.00
#
_symmetry.space_group_name_H-M   'P 1'
#
loop_
_entity.id
_entity.type
_entity.pdbx_description
1 polymer ?
#
loop_
_entity_poly.entity_id
_entity_poly.type
_entity_poly.pdbx_seq_one_letter_code
_entity_poly.pdbx_strand_id
1 'polypeptide(L)'
;MSEDLEGKVKDLEASIDDARFLIDHLGDRVDELEEELTEKDQRIRELKQTVESLEDRDRLMQEVHRNAADTPTKRAVRLIQTLNNEAVTNGQAGQEEHATMTAREAMKCLGGDVSRPTIYPTFDRAVELVGDDDVLEYRKEDRSSPKKSRLILDLEVGDLPSTIAGYDIRCPTYEQKGSR
;
A
#
# COMPACT_ATOMS: atom_id res chain seq x y z
N MET A 1 -34.50 -30.31 -80.87
CA MET A 1 -33.48 -30.88 -79.96
C MET A 1 -32.20 -30.04 -79.93
N SER A 2 -31.59 -29.71 -81.08
CA SER A 2 -30.35 -28.90 -81.09
C SER A 2 -30.50 -27.51 -80.45
N GLU A 3 -31.61 -26.82 -80.70
CA GLU A 3 -31.86 -25.45 -80.21
C GLU A 3 -32.13 -25.38 -78.69
N ASP A 4 -32.79 -26.40 -78.13
CA ASP A 4 -33.05 -26.52 -76.68
C ASP A 4 -31.77 -26.84 -75.88
N LEU A 5 -30.84 -27.57 -76.50
CA LEU A 5 -29.50 -27.81 -75.95
C LEU A 5 -28.65 -26.52 -75.98
N GLU A 6 -28.74 -25.75 -77.06
CA GLU A 6 -28.00 -24.48 -77.18
C GLU A 6 -28.47 -23.44 -76.18
N GLY A 7 -29.78 -23.34 -75.92
CA GLY A 7 -30.33 -22.48 -74.87
C GLY A 7 -29.80 -22.86 -73.48
N LYS A 8 -29.82 -24.15 -73.14
CA LYS A 8 -29.29 -24.65 -71.86
C LYS A 8 -27.80 -24.40 -71.68
N VAL A 9 -27.01 -24.49 -72.75
CA VAL A 9 -25.57 -24.17 -72.70
C VAL A 9 -25.37 -22.69 -72.39
N LYS A 10 -26.11 -21.78 -73.03
CA LYS A 10 -26.01 -20.33 -72.76
C LYS A 10 -26.42 -19.98 -71.34
N ASP A 11 -27.49 -20.60 -70.82
CA ASP A 11 -27.93 -20.39 -69.43
C ASP A 11 -26.88 -20.89 -68.42
N LEU A 12 -26.24 -22.03 -68.71
CA LEU A 12 -25.16 -22.57 -67.88
C LEU A 12 -23.89 -21.70 -67.94
N GLU A 13 -23.55 -21.17 -69.11
CA GLU A 13 -22.43 -20.23 -69.28
C GLU A 13 -22.65 -18.96 -68.46
N ALA A 14 -23.85 -18.37 -68.54
CA ALA A 14 -24.22 -17.21 -67.73
C ALA A 14 -24.16 -17.51 -66.22
N SER A 15 -24.69 -18.66 -65.80
CA SER A 15 -24.62 -19.08 -64.39
C SER A 15 -23.19 -19.32 -63.90
N ILE A 16 -22.29 -19.78 -64.77
CA ILE A 16 -20.88 -19.98 -64.43
C ILE A 16 -20.18 -18.63 -64.26
N ASP A 17 -20.47 -17.66 -65.11
CA ASP A 17 -19.87 -16.33 -65.02
C ASP A 17 -20.38 -15.56 -63.78
N ASP A 18 -21.66 -15.66 -63.45
CA ASP A 18 -22.21 -15.12 -62.20
C ASP A 18 -21.56 -15.78 -60.96
N ALA A 19 -21.37 -17.10 -60.99
CA ALA A 19 -20.71 -17.82 -59.90
C ALA A 19 -19.25 -17.42 -59.75
N ARG A 20 -18.52 -17.19 -60.85
CA ARG A 20 -17.13 -16.70 -60.83
C ARG A 20 -17.04 -15.31 -60.22
N PHE A 21 -17.91 -14.40 -60.64
CA PHE A 21 -17.97 -13.06 -60.05
C PHE A 21 -18.21 -13.09 -58.55
N LEU A 22 -19.11 -13.97 -58.09
CA LEU A 22 -19.40 -14.12 -56.67
C LEU A 22 -18.24 -14.75 -55.89
N ILE A 23 -17.52 -15.70 -56.50
CA ILE A 23 -16.29 -16.27 -55.92
C ILE A 23 -15.23 -15.19 -55.74
N ASP A 24 -14.99 -14.37 -56.77
CA ASP A 24 -13.99 -13.29 -56.70
C ASP A 24 -14.37 -12.27 -55.62
N HIS A 25 -15.64 -11.85 -55.58
CA HIS A 25 -16.13 -10.92 -54.56
C HIS A 25 -16.04 -11.47 -53.14
N LEU A 26 -16.34 -12.77 -52.94
CA LEU A 26 -16.15 -13.42 -51.65
C LEU A 26 -14.66 -13.56 -51.29
N GLY A 27 -13.79 -13.76 -52.28
CA GLY A 27 -12.34 -13.75 -52.11
C GLY A 27 -11.85 -12.42 -51.55
N ASP A 28 -12.21 -11.31 -52.21
CA ASP A 28 -11.88 -9.96 -51.74
C ASP A 28 -12.39 -9.72 -50.30
N ARG A 29 -13.59 -10.21 -49.99
CA ARG A 29 -14.18 -10.06 -48.66
C ARG A 29 -13.48 -10.88 -47.59
N VAL A 30 -12.96 -12.06 -47.95
CA VAL A 30 -12.15 -12.89 -47.03
C VAL A 30 -10.84 -12.17 -46.74
N ASP A 31 -10.16 -11.66 -47.76
CA ASP A 31 -8.89 -10.94 -47.60
C ASP A 31 -9.06 -9.71 -46.69
N GLU A 32 -10.11 -8.90 -46.89
CA GLU A 32 -10.44 -7.77 -46.00
C GLU A 32 -10.64 -8.19 -44.53
N LEU A 33 -11.35 -9.31 -44.30
CA LEU A 33 -11.63 -9.81 -42.96
C LEU A 33 -10.37 -10.38 -42.28
N GLU A 34 -9.48 -11.00 -43.05
CA GLU A 34 -8.18 -11.49 -42.55
C GLU A 34 -7.26 -10.34 -42.14
N GLU A 35 -7.24 -9.25 -42.91
CA GLU A 35 -6.53 -8.03 -42.54
C GLU A 35 -7.10 -7.41 -41.26
N GLU A 36 -8.43 -7.27 -41.15
CA GLU A 36 -9.07 -6.72 -39.95
C GLU A 36 -8.80 -7.59 -38.71
N LEU A 37 -8.83 -8.92 -38.87
CA LEU A 37 -8.52 -9.87 -37.79
C LEU A 37 -7.08 -9.70 -37.30
N THR A 38 -6.13 -9.55 -38.23
CA THR A 38 -4.71 -9.37 -37.91
C THR A 38 -4.47 -8.07 -37.14
N GLU A 39 -5.13 -6.98 -37.53
CA GLU A 39 -5.05 -5.69 -36.83
C GLU A 39 -5.62 -5.80 -35.41
N LYS A 40 -6.79 -6.44 -35.24
CA LYS A 40 -7.38 -6.67 -33.91
C LYS A 40 -6.49 -7.53 -33.02
N ASP A 41 -5.88 -8.58 -33.55
CA ASP A 41 -4.96 -9.43 -32.79
C ASP A 41 -3.70 -8.70 -32.35
N GLN A 42 -3.18 -7.79 -33.18
CA GLN A 42 -2.10 -6.90 -32.78
C GLN A 42 -2.55 -5.98 -31.65
N ARG A 43 -3.73 -5.37 -31.77
CA ARG A 43 -4.25 -4.46 -30.74
C ARG A 43 -4.48 -5.17 -29.40
N ILE A 44 -4.99 -6.39 -29.42
CA ILE A 44 -5.17 -7.21 -28.22
C ILE A 44 -3.83 -7.47 -27.53
N ARG A 45 -2.76 -7.76 -28.29
CA ARG A 45 -1.42 -7.98 -27.71
C ARG A 45 -0.89 -6.73 -27.02
N GLU A 46 -1.01 -5.56 -27.64
CA GLU A 46 -0.59 -4.27 -27.05
C GLU A 46 -1.36 -3.95 -25.76
N LEU A 47 -2.67 -4.17 -25.77
CA LEU A 47 -3.52 -3.93 -24.60
C LEU A 47 -3.15 -4.88 -23.45
N LYS A 48 -2.88 -6.15 -23.73
CA LYS A 48 -2.42 -7.12 -22.72
C LYS A 48 -1.10 -6.69 -22.07
N GLN A 49 -0.12 -6.25 -22.86
CA GLN A 49 1.15 -5.73 -22.33
C GLN A 49 0.95 -4.48 -21.46
N THR A 50 0.02 -3.61 -21.85
CA THR A 50 -0.30 -2.40 -21.07
C THR A 50 -0.94 -2.77 -19.72
N VAL A 51 -1.87 -3.72 -19.71
CA VAL A 51 -2.50 -4.20 -18.47
C VAL A 51 -1.47 -4.82 -17.53
N GLU A 52 -0.60 -5.69 -18.03
CA GLU A 52 0.48 -6.32 -17.24
C GLU A 52 1.39 -5.26 -16.61
N SER A 53 1.80 -4.25 -17.37
CA SER A 53 2.61 -3.14 -16.86
C SER A 53 1.89 -2.31 -15.78
N LEU A 54 0.58 -2.11 -15.91
CA LEU A 54 -0.22 -1.40 -14.92
C LEU A 54 -0.38 -2.22 -13.63
N GLU A 55 -0.56 -3.53 -13.74
CA GLU A 55 -0.65 -4.44 -12.59
C GLU A 55 0.67 -4.50 -11.81
N ASP A 56 1.82 -4.54 -12.49
CA ASP A 56 3.13 -4.47 -11.85
C ASP A 56 3.34 -3.15 -11.11
N ARG A 57 2.93 -2.03 -11.72
CA ARG A 57 2.99 -0.71 -11.08
C ARG A 57 2.08 -0.63 -9.86
N ASP A 58 0.88 -1.19 -9.94
CA ASP A 58 -0.06 -1.23 -8.81
C ASP A 58 0.50 -2.08 -7.68
N ARG A 59 1.07 -3.26 -7.98
CA ARG A 59 1.76 -4.11 -7.00
C ARG A 59 2.89 -3.36 -6.30
N LEU A 60 3.75 -2.68 -7.05
CA LEU A 60 4.83 -1.88 -6.50
C LEU A 60 4.29 -0.74 -5.61
N MET A 61 3.22 -0.05 -6.03
CA MET A 61 2.59 0.98 -5.21
C MET A 61 1.98 0.41 -3.93
N GLN A 62 1.34 -0.76 -4.00
CA GLN A 62 0.82 -1.44 -2.81
C GLN A 62 1.94 -1.85 -1.85
N GLU A 63 3.09 -2.33 -2.36
CA GLU A 63 4.27 -2.63 -1.54
C GLU A 63 4.86 -1.37 -0.91
N VAL A 64 5.00 -0.28 -1.67
CA VAL A 64 5.43 1.03 -1.15
C VAL A 64 4.47 1.52 -0.09
N HIS A 65 3.15 1.40 -0.29
CA HIS A 65 2.15 1.81 0.70
C HIS A 65 2.16 0.94 1.95
N ARG A 66 2.32 -0.38 1.84
CA ARG A 66 2.47 -1.27 3.01
C ARG A 66 3.73 -0.91 3.80
N ASN A 67 4.86 -0.71 3.13
CA ASN A 67 6.11 -0.29 3.78
C ASN A 67 6.01 1.13 4.37
N ALA A 68 5.31 2.05 3.70
CA ALA A 68 5.11 3.41 4.15
C ALA A 68 4.11 3.51 5.33
N ALA A 69 3.07 2.68 5.39
CA ALA A 69 2.12 2.61 6.52
C ALA A 69 2.72 1.91 7.76
N ASP A 70 3.62 0.96 7.52
CA ASP A 70 4.42 0.32 8.56
C ASP A 70 5.36 1.30 9.26
N THR A 71 5.84 2.34 8.57
CA THR A 71 6.84 3.26 9.16
C THR A 71 6.24 4.16 10.26
N PRO A 72 5.09 4.86 10.09
CA PRO A 72 4.42 5.61 11.16
C PRO A 72 4.03 4.75 12.35
N THR A 73 3.46 3.56 12.12
CA THR A 73 3.04 2.66 13.19
C THR A 73 4.24 2.11 13.96
N LYS A 74 5.29 1.64 13.27
CA LYS A 74 6.54 1.20 13.91
C LYS A 74 7.21 2.34 14.68
N ARG A 75 7.22 3.56 14.14
CA ARG A 75 7.74 4.74 14.84
C ARG A 75 6.93 5.00 16.11
N ALA A 76 5.60 5.05 16.03
CA ALA A 76 4.72 5.28 17.18
C ALA A 76 4.93 4.22 18.27
N VAL A 77 4.92 2.93 17.91
CA VAL A 77 5.21 1.81 18.81
C VAL A 77 6.58 1.97 19.46
N ARG A 78 7.62 2.35 18.70
CA ARG A 78 8.96 2.57 19.23
C ARG A 78 8.98 3.69 20.28
N LEU A 79 8.26 4.80 20.04
CA LEU A 79 8.15 5.89 21.01
C LEU A 79 7.44 5.43 22.29
N ILE A 80 6.35 4.68 22.16
CA ILE A 80 5.61 4.10 23.30
C ILE A 80 6.51 3.17 24.10
N GLN A 81 7.23 2.26 23.44
CA GLN A 81 8.18 1.35 24.09
C GLN A 81 9.29 2.11 24.83
N THR A 82 9.82 3.19 24.25
CA THR A 82 10.83 4.01 24.91
C THR A 82 10.28 4.69 26.16
N LEU A 83 9.08 5.30 26.07
CA LEU A 83 8.42 5.92 27.22
C LEU A 83 8.11 4.91 28.31
N ASN A 84 7.60 3.73 27.95
CA ASN A 84 7.29 2.67 28.90
C ASN A 84 8.54 2.24 29.68
N ASN A 85 9.66 2.02 28.97
CA ASN A 85 10.91 1.66 29.63
C ASN A 85 11.43 2.78 30.54
N GLU A 86 11.29 4.05 30.16
CA GLU A 86 11.68 5.19 30.99
C GLU A 86 10.79 5.32 32.24
N ALA A 87 9.47 5.22 32.09
CA ALA A 87 8.51 5.29 33.19
C ALA A 87 8.72 4.16 34.21
N VAL A 88 8.88 2.93 33.73
CA VAL A 88 9.18 1.76 34.59
C VAL A 88 10.53 1.92 35.31
N THR A 89 11.55 2.45 34.62
CA THR A 89 12.86 2.71 35.24
C THR A 89 12.76 3.77 36.34
N ASN A 90 11.95 4.81 36.14
CA ASN A 90 11.71 5.85 37.13
C ASN A 90 10.99 5.28 38.37
N GLY A 91 9.96 4.45 38.18
CA GLY A 91 9.28 3.73 39.27
C GLY A 91 10.22 2.87 40.09
N GLN A 92 11.08 2.10 39.42
CA GLN A 92 12.10 1.27 40.06
C GLN A 92 13.12 2.09 40.87
N ALA A 93 13.38 3.34 40.46
CA ALA A 93 14.23 4.27 41.18
C ALA A 93 13.51 4.98 42.35
N GLY A 94 12.24 4.67 42.60
CA GLY A 94 11.41 5.33 43.62
C GLY A 94 10.94 6.72 43.22
N GLN A 95 10.93 7.01 41.92
CA GLN A 95 10.35 8.23 41.34
C GLN A 95 8.96 7.92 40.76
N GLU A 96 8.24 8.96 40.35
CA GLU A 96 6.93 8.83 39.68
C GLU A 96 7.06 7.95 38.44
N GLU A 97 6.09 7.05 38.21
CA GLU A 97 6.05 6.12 37.06
C GLU A 97 5.59 6.83 35.78
N HIS A 98 6.31 7.89 35.47
CA HIS A 98 5.98 8.89 34.48
C HIS A 98 7.16 9.12 33.54
N ALA A 99 6.88 9.30 32.25
CA ALA A 99 7.88 9.65 31.26
C ALA A 99 7.35 10.69 30.27
N THR A 100 8.23 11.57 29.80
CA THR A 100 7.88 12.54 28.77
C THR A 100 8.90 12.55 27.66
N MET A 101 8.44 12.76 26.43
CA MET A 101 9.30 12.81 25.26
C MET A 101 8.96 14.01 24.37
N THR A 102 9.90 14.91 24.21
CA THR A 102 9.80 16.03 23.27
C THR A 102 10.04 15.57 21.84
N ALA A 103 9.63 16.41 20.87
CA ALA A 103 9.89 16.11 19.46
C ALA A 103 11.40 15.91 19.14
N ARG A 104 12.30 16.53 19.92
CA ARG A 104 13.75 16.37 19.74
C ARG A 104 14.23 15.01 20.23
N GLU A 105 13.74 14.54 21.37
CA GLU A 105 14.06 13.21 21.89
C GLU A 105 13.47 12.12 21.01
N ALA A 106 12.25 12.32 20.49
CA ALA A 106 11.64 11.40 19.53
C ALA A 106 12.49 11.26 18.25
N MET A 107 12.99 12.35 17.67
CA MET A 107 13.91 12.26 16.52
C MET A 107 15.18 11.47 16.85
N LYS A 108 15.73 11.65 18.06
CA LYS A 108 16.91 10.89 18.52
C LYS A 108 16.60 9.41 18.70
N CYS A 109 15.46 9.07 19.31
CA CYS A 109 15.00 7.69 19.49
C CYS A 109 14.83 6.96 18.14
N LEU A 110 14.35 7.69 17.14
CA LEU A 110 14.05 7.16 15.80
C LEU A 110 15.25 7.17 14.84
N GLY A 111 16.47 7.48 15.30
CA GLY A 111 17.69 7.38 14.50
C GLY A 111 18.12 8.66 13.76
N GLY A 112 17.53 9.82 14.05
CA GLY A 112 18.03 11.12 13.59
C GLY A 112 17.63 11.55 12.17
N ASP A 113 17.28 10.61 11.29
CA ASP A 113 16.86 10.91 9.90
C ASP A 113 15.37 11.31 9.77
N VAL A 114 14.63 11.30 10.88
CA VAL A 114 13.21 11.66 10.89
C VAL A 114 13.04 13.18 11.05
N SER A 115 12.33 13.79 10.10
CA SER A 115 12.07 15.23 10.13
C SER A 115 11.07 15.61 11.22
N ARG A 116 11.25 16.78 11.84
CA ARG A 116 10.36 17.29 12.90
C ARG A 116 8.86 17.32 12.51
N PRO A 117 8.47 17.71 11.28
CA PRO A 117 7.07 17.66 10.85
C PRO A 117 6.47 16.24 10.87
N THR A 118 7.30 15.19 10.77
CA THR A 118 6.88 13.79 10.82
C THR A 118 6.61 13.30 12.25
N ILE A 119 7.19 13.98 13.25
CA ILE A 119 7.06 13.58 14.66
C ILE A 119 5.67 13.86 15.21
N TYR A 120 5.07 15.01 14.89
CA TYR A 120 3.76 15.37 15.44
C TYR A 120 2.65 14.38 15.02
N PRO A 121 2.51 14.01 13.73
CA PRO A 121 1.59 12.94 13.33
C PRO A 121 1.94 11.58 13.95
N THR A 122 3.21 11.34 14.28
CA THR A 122 3.63 10.10 14.97
C THR A 122 3.20 10.09 16.44
N PHE A 123 3.17 11.26 17.10
CA PHE A 123 2.61 11.39 18.45
C PHE A 123 1.10 11.19 18.45
N ASP A 124 0.37 11.85 17.55
CA ASP A 124 -1.07 11.65 17.37
C ASP A 124 -1.37 10.16 17.18
N ARG A 125 -0.60 9.49 16.30
CA ARG A 125 -0.75 8.06 16.06
C ARG A 125 -0.42 7.19 17.26
N ALA A 126 0.52 7.59 18.12
CA ALA A 126 0.84 6.84 19.34
C ALA A 126 -0.32 6.85 20.32
N VAL A 127 -0.95 8.01 20.51
CA VAL A 127 -2.16 8.18 21.34
C VAL A 127 -3.30 7.32 20.80
N GLU A 128 -3.58 7.42 19.49
CA GLU A 128 -4.61 6.60 18.81
C GLU A 128 -4.40 5.09 19.00
N LEU A 129 -3.14 4.65 19.07
CA LEU A 129 -2.79 3.24 19.19
C LEU A 129 -2.93 2.68 20.61
N VAL A 130 -2.75 3.54 21.62
CA VAL A 130 -3.02 3.17 23.02
C VAL A 130 -4.52 3.19 23.29
N GLY A 131 -5.24 4.18 22.75
CA GLY A 131 -6.69 4.31 22.89
C GLY A 131 -7.15 4.75 24.27
N ASP A 132 -6.22 5.09 25.16
CA ASP A 132 -6.45 5.63 26.50
C ASP A 132 -5.62 6.92 26.66
N ASP A 133 -6.32 8.05 26.57
CA ASP A 133 -5.72 9.40 26.62
C ASP A 133 -5.25 9.77 28.03
N ASP A 134 -5.75 9.09 29.07
CA ASP A 134 -5.32 9.30 30.45
C ASP A 134 -3.95 8.65 30.71
N VAL A 135 -3.64 7.55 30.02
CA VAL A 135 -2.35 6.85 30.07
C VAL A 135 -1.32 7.51 29.16
N LEU A 136 -1.68 7.82 27.90
CA LEU A 136 -0.77 8.43 26.93
C LEU A 136 -1.38 9.67 26.28
N GLU A 137 -0.84 10.84 26.62
CA GLU A 137 -1.32 12.14 26.12
C GLU A 137 -0.27 12.80 25.21
N TYR A 138 -0.69 13.29 24.04
CA TYR A 138 0.11 14.25 23.28
C TYR A 138 -0.30 15.69 23.63
N ARG A 139 0.57 16.38 24.38
CA ARG A 139 0.35 17.79 24.74
C ARG A 139 0.96 18.73 23.71
N LYS A 140 0.09 19.40 22.95
CA LYS A 140 0.47 20.42 21.97
C LYS A 140 0.63 21.78 22.62
N GLU A 141 1.87 22.24 22.67
CA GLU A 141 2.24 23.56 23.20
C GLU A 141 2.53 24.56 22.08
N ASP A 142 2.33 25.84 22.38
CA ASP A 142 2.70 26.94 21.48
C ASP A 142 4.21 27.04 21.25
N ARG A 143 4.60 27.59 20.10
CA ARG A 143 6.03 27.75 19.74
C ARG A 143 6.81 28.64 20.71
N SER A 144 6.13 29.54 21.41
CA SER A 144 6.69 30.44 22.42
C SER A 144 6.62 29.88 23.85
N SER A 145 5.97 28.72 24.05
CA SER A 145 5.84 28.13 25.38
C SER A 145 7.22 27.65 25.87
N PRO A 146 7.59 27.93 27.14
CA PRO A 146 8.79 27.34 27.73
C PRO A 146 8.67 25.81 27.80
N LYS A 147 7.44 25.28 27.85
CA LYS A 147 7.14 23.86 27.77
C LYS A 147 6.95 23.52 26.29
N LYS A 148 7.86 22.72 25.73
CA LYS A 148 7.78 22.29 24.33
C LYS A 148 6.70 21.22 24.16
N SER A 149 6.09 21.13 22.97
CA SER A 149 5.14 20.05 22.67
C SER A 149 5.80 18.68 22.86
N ARG A 150 5.10 17.76 23.53
CA ARG A 150 5.67 16.52 24.05
C ARG A 150 4.60 15.44 24.20
N LEU A 151 5.04 14.20 24.07
CA LEU A 151 4.27 13.01 24.41
C LEU A 151 4.51 12.68 25.89
N ILE A 152 3.46 12.31 26.61
CA ILE A 152 3.46 12.10 28.05
C ILE A 152 2.84 10.72 28.32
N LEU A 153 3.59 9.85 28.99
CA LEU A 153 3.10 8.56 29.48
C LEU A 153 3.03 8.61 31.01
N ASP A 154 1.88 8.23 31.54
CA ASP A 154 1.63 8.14 32.97
C ASP A 154 1.08 6.77 33.34
N LEU A 155 1.90 5.96 34.00
CA LEU A 155 1.51 4.62 34.43
C LEU A 155 0.83 4.61 35.80
N GLU A 156 0.79 5.74 36.51
CA GLU A 156 0.06 5.85 37.78
C GLU A 156 -1.46 5.88 37.58
N VAL A 157 -1.89 6.35 36.41
CA VAL A 157 -3.30 6.51 36.04
C VAL A 157 -3.86 5.27 35.34
N GLY A 158 -3.01 4.46 34.71
CA GLY A 158 -3.41 3.20 34.07
C GLY A 158 -2.27 2.44 33.40
N ASP A 159 -2.55 1.20 33.01
CA ASP A 159 -1.58 0.30 32.38
C ASP A 159 -1.60 0.40 30.85
N LEU A 160 -0.43 0.29 30.22
CA LEU A 160 -0.35 0.12 28.77
C LEU A 160 -0.82 -1.29 28.35
N PRO A 161 -1.49 -1.42 27.20
CA PRO A 161 -1.82 -2.73 26.64
C PRO A 161 -0.53 -3.51 26.32
N SER A 162 -0.54 -4.81 26.63
CA SER A 162 0.62 -5.69 26.39
C SER A 162 0.99 -5.83 24.91
N THR A 163 0.10 -5.46 24.00
CA THR A 163 0.33 -5.50 22.56
C THR A 163 -0.34 -4.33 21.87
N ILE A 164 0.40 -3.61 21.03
CA ILE A 164 -0.10 -2.47 20.25
C ILE A 164 0.21 -2.72 18.78
N ALA A 165 -0.83 -2.70 17.93
CA ALA A 165 -0.70 -2.95 16.49
C ALA A 165 0.08 -4.24 16.12
N GLY A 166 -0.02 -5.28 16.97
CA GLY A 166 0.71 -6.54 16.79
C GLY A 166 2.15 -6.56 17.32
N TYR A 167 2.62 -5.48 17.95
CA TYR A 167 3.93 -5.38 18.58
C TYR A 167 3.82 -5.54 20.10
N ASP A 168 4.72 -6.33 20.69
CA ASP A 168 4.83 -6.47 22.14
C ASP A 168 5.45 -5.19 22.74
N ILE A 169 4.82 -4.65 23.78
CA ILE A 169 5.24 -3.42 24.47
C ILE A 169 6.01 -3.71 25.75
N ARG A 170 6.15 -5.01 26.12
CA ARG A 170 6.85 -5.43 27.33
C ARG A 170 8.26 -4.87 27.41
N CYS A 171 8.61 -4.47 28.63
CA CYS A 171 9.98 -4.25 29.07
C CYS A 171 10.86 -5.42 28.60
N PRO A 172 12.10 -5.18 28.12
CA PRO A 172 13.09 -6.23 28.15
C PRO A 172 13.29 -6.57 29.63
N THR A 173 12.69 -7.67 30.08
CA THR A 173 13.04 -8.32 31.34
C THR A 173 14.56 -8.52 31.29
N TYR A 174 15.30 -7.69 32.02
CA TYR A 174 16.68 -8.00 32.34
C TYR A 174 16.63 -9.32 33.11
N GLU A 175 16.99 -10.41 32.44
CA GLU A 175 17.26 -11.67 33.11
C GLU A 175 18.27 -11.40 34.22
N GLN A 176 17.80 -11.35 35.47
CA GLN A 176 18.66 -11.63 36.60
C GLN A 176 19.13 -13.09 36.47
N LYS A 177 20.29 -13.28 35.87
CA LYS A 177 21.23 -14.32 36.28
C LYS A 177 22.46 -13.55 36.80
N GLY A 178 22.64 -13.35 38.09
CA GLY A 178 22.49 -14.35 39.15
C GLY A 178 23.90 -14.84 39.46
N SER A 179 24.51 -14.22 40.47
CA SER A 179 25.69 -14.73 41.17
C SER A 179 25.47 -16.19 41.58
N ARG A 180 26.33 -17.09 41.09
CA ARG A 180 27.00 -18.16 41.84
C ARG A 180 28.00 -18.87 40.94
#